data_AF-A0A1V5RTK4-F1
#
_entry.id   AF-A0A1V5RTK4-F1
#
_cell.length_a   1.000
_cell.length_b   1.000
_cell.length_c   1.000
_cell.angle_alpha   90.00
_cell.angle_beta   90.00
_cell.angle_gamma   90.00
#
_symmetry.space_group_name_H-M   'P 1'
#
loop_
_entity.id
_entity.type
_entity.pdbx_description
1 polymer ?
#
loop_
_entity_poly.entity_id
_entity_poly.type
_entity_poly.pdbx_seq_one_letter_code
_entity_poly.pdbx_strand_id
1 'polypeptide(L)'
;MIHPDSRTIEWMQKVAAENKFHDIALIEKSIRAFSLIESLALSGCPFVFKGGTALMLHMDSAKRLSIDIDIICPPGTKIEEFVNKYAQEYGFGDVKLVERVTAHDIPKTHAKFFYQVTYVTN
;
A
#
# COMPACT_ATOMS: atom_id res chain seq x y z
N MET A 1 0.93 -11.78 -9.37
CA MET A 1 0.00 -10.84 -8.71
C MET A 1 -0.12 -11.18 -7.23
N ILE A 2 -0.50 -10.22 -6.39
CA ILE A 2 -0.75 -10.49 -4.96
C ILE A 2 -1.91 -11.48 -4.85
N HIS A 3 -1.71 -12.55 -4.08
CA HIS A 3 -2.71 -13.61 -3.97
C HIS A 3 -3.97 -13.08 -3.25
N PRO A 4 -5.17 -13.16 -3.83
CA PRO A 4 -6.38 -12.58 -3.22
C PRO A 4 -6.63 -13.05 -1.80
N ASP A 5 -6.39 -14.35 -1.52
CA ASP A 5 -6.54 -14.95 -0.20
C ASP A 5 -5.69 -14.28 0.88
N SER A 6 -4.60 -13.58 0.53
CA SER A 6 -3.80 -12.87 1.53
C SER A 6 -4.59 -11.79 2.26
N ARG A 7 -5.69 -11.31 1.68
CA ARG A 7 -6.59 -10.33 2.30
C ARG A 7 -7.61 -10.95 3.26
N THR A 8 -7.63 -12.28 3.43
CA THR A 8 -8.54 -12.97 4.35
C THR A 8 -7.98 -13.01 5.77
N ILE A 9 -8.86 -13.04 6.77
CA ILE A 9 -8.43 -13.12 8.16
C ILE A 9 -7.75 -14.45 8.47
N GLU A 10 -8.21 -15.53 7.85
CA GLU A 10 -7.67 -16.88 7.99
C GLU A 10 -6.20 -16.94 7.51
N TRP A 11 -5.92 -16.32 6.36
CA TRP A 11 -4.55 -16.25 5.85
C TRP A 11 -3.65 -15.40 6.75
N MET A 12 -4.14 -14.25 7.20
CA MET A 12 -3.36 -13.37 8.07
C MET A 12 -3.07 -14.01 9.43
N GLN A 13 -4.03 -14.73 10.01
CA GLN A 13 -3.84 -15.49 11.25
C GLN A 13 -2.83 -16.62 11.08
N LYS A 14 -2.89 -17.34 9.95
CA LYS A 14 -1.91 -18.37 9.61
C LYS A 14 -0.50 -17.81 9.53
N VAL A 15 -0.31 -16.73 8.76
CA VAL A 15 1.01 -16.09 8.58
C VAL A 15 1.52 -15.50 9.89
N ALA A 16 0.64 -14.90 10.69
CA ALA A 16 0.95 -14.42 12.04
C ALA A 16 1.50 -15.54 12.92
N ALA A 17 0.83 -16.70 12.95
CA ALA A 17 1.26 -17.86 13.74
C ALA A 17 2.59 -18.44 13.25
N GLU A 18 2.75 -18.65 11.94
CA GLU A 18 3.97 -19.20 11.33
C GLU A 18 5.21 -18.34 11.59
N ASN A 19 5.03 -17.01 11.67
CA ASN A 19 6.12 -16.05 11.84
C ASN A 19 6.25 -15.50 13.27
N LYS A 20 5.45 -16.01 14.23
CA LYS A 20 5.39 -15.51 15.62
C LYS A 20 5.17 -13.98 15.67
N PHE A 21 4.30 -13.48 14.81
CA PHE A 21 3.98 -12.06 14.68
C PHE A 21 2.57 -11.82 15.24
N HIS A 22 2.43 -10.91 16.21
CA HIS A 22 1.17 -10.76 16.95
C HIS A 22 0.23 -9.69 16.38
N ASP A 23 0.75 -8.73 15.60
CA ASP A 23 -0.05 -7.60 15.11
C ASP A 23 -0.65 -7.90 13.73
N ILE A 24 -1.84 -8.51 13.73
CA ILE A 24 -2.58 -8.82 12.51
C ILE A 24 -2.93 -7.54 11.72
N ALA A 25 -3.18 -6.43 12.41
CA ALA A 25 -3.52 -5.17 11.75
C ALA A 25 -2.33 -4.62 10.93
N LEU A 26 -1.10 -4.78 11.39
CA LEU A 26 0.09 -4.46 10.61
C LEU A 26 0.28 -5.38 9.41
N ILE A 27 0.00 -6.69 9.56
CA ILE A 27 0.00 -7.63 8.43
C ILE A 27 -1.00 -7.17 7.36
N GLU A 28 -2.25 -6.86 7.76
CA GLU A 28 -3.28 -6.39 6.82
C GLU A 28 -2.82 -5.11 6.10
N LYS A 29 -2.31 -4.13 6.85
CA LYS A 29 -1.82 -2.87 6.28
C LYS A 29 -0.68 -3.08 5.28
N SER A 30 0.27 -3.98 5.56
CA SER A 30 1.34 -4.30 4.62
C SER A 30 0.81 -4.97 3.35
N ILE A 31 -0.16 -5.88 3.47
CA ILE A 31 -0.82 -6.49 2.31
C ILE A 31 -1.53 -5.42 1.49
N ARG A 32 -2.24 -4.49 2.13
CA ARG A 32 -2.88 -3.34 1.45
C ARG A 32 -1.87 -2.44 0.75
N ALA A 33 -0.70 -2.19 1.35
CA ALA A 33 0.38 -1.44 0.70
C ALA A 33 0.83 -2.11 -0.62
N PHE A 34 1.04 -3.43 -0.60
CA PHE A 34 1.39 -4.17 -1.81
C PHE A 34 0.25 -4.22 -2.84
N SER A 35 -0.99 -4.39 -2.40
CA SER A 35 -2.18 -4.31 -3.26
C SER A 35 -2.29 -2.94 -3.96
N LEU A 36 -1.92 -1.86 -3.27
CA LEU A 36 -1.92 -0.53 -3.87
C LEU A 36 -0.84 -0.36 -4.94
N ILE A 37 0.37 -0.91 -4.71
CA ILE A 37 1.42 -0.93 -5.74
C ILE A 37 0.98 -1.72 -6.97
N GLU A 38 0.33 -2.88 -6.78
CA GLU A 38 -0.20 -3.67 -7.88
C GLU A 38 -1.28 -2.92 -8.67
N SER A 39 -2.22 -2.28 -7.96
CA SER A 39 -3.24 -1.39 -8.55
C SER A 39 -2.62 -0.27 -9.42
N LEU A 40 -1.56 0.38 -8.94
CA LEU A 40 -0.85 1.42 -9.68
C LEU A 40 -0.07 0.86 -10.88
N ALA A 41 0.54 -0.32 -10.76
CA ALA A 41 1.21 -0.96 -11.88
C ALA A 41 0.21 -1.32 -12.99
N LEU A 42 -0.94 -1.88 -12.62
CA LEU A 42 -2.01 -2.24 -13.55
C LEU A 42 -2.66 -1.03 -14.21
N SER A 43 -2.74 0.11 -13.50
CA SER A 43 -3.28 1.36 -14.08
C SER A 43 -2.42 1.92 -15.21
N GLY A 44 -1.16 1.46 -15.33
CA GLY A 44 -0.18 1.99 -16.27
C GLY A 44 0.55 3.22 -15.71
N CYS A 45 0.51 3.44 -14.39
CA CYS A 45 1.19 4.56 -13.77
C CYS A 45 2.70 4.48 -14.03
N PRO A 46 3.33 5.52 -14.60
CA PRO A 46 4.77 5.55 -14.75
C PRO A 46 5.40 5.93 -13.41
N PHE A 47 5.90 4.95 -12.66
CA PHE A 47 6.55 5.20 -11.37
C PHE A 47 7.79 4.33 -11.13
N VAL A 48 8.67 4.84 -10.27
CA VAL A 48 9.74 4.08 -9.61
C VAL A 48 9.30 3.81 -8.18
N PHE A 49 9.24 2.52 -7.80
CA PHE A 49 8.91 2.12 -6.43
C PHE A 49 10.12 2.30 -5.51
N LYS A 50 9.93 2.92 -4.34
CA LYS A 50 11.00 3.16 -3.36
C LYS A 50 10.48 3.00 -1.92
N GLY A 51 11.36 3.30 -0.95
CA GLY A 51 10.98 3.39 0.46
C GLY A 51 11.03 2.06 1.20
N GLY A 52 10.40 2.03 2.39
CA GLY A 52 10.44 0.88 3.28
C GLY A 52 9.76 -0.36 2.71
N THR A 53 8.58 -0.19 2.10
CA THR A 53 7.84 -1.29 1.48
C THR A 53 8.57 -1.87 0.28
N ALA A 54 9.28 -1.05 -0.52
CA ALA A 54 10.15 -1.55 -1.58
C ALA A 54 11.33 -2.37 -1.02
N LEU A 55 11.93 -1.91 0.09
CA LEU A 55 13.03 -2.63 0.73
C LEU A 55 12.59 -4.01 1.25
N MET A 56 11.34 -4.17 1.70
CA MET A 56 10.80 -5.48 2.11
C MET A 56 10.86 -6.52 0.99
N LEU A 57 10.73 -6.12 -0.30
CA LEU A 57 10.85 -7.04 -1.43
C LEU A 57 12.29 -7.47 -1.72
N HIS A 58 13.27 -6.67 -1.29
CA HIS A 58 14.69 -6.94 -1.51
C HIS A 58 15.34 -7.71 -0.37
N MET A 59 14.66 -7.79 0.78
CA MET A 59 15.16 -8.47 1.97
C MET A 59 14.54 -9.85 2.09
N ASP A 60 15.37 -10.87 2.32
CA ASP A 60 14.94 -12.24 2.59
C ASP A 60 14.40 -12.42 4.05
N SER A 61 13.99 -11.33 4.68
CA SER A 61 13.42 -11.36 6.03
C SER A 61 12.50 -10.16 6.29
N ALA A 62 11.36 -10.41 6.94
CA ALA A 62 10.42 -9.38 7.38
C ALA A 62 10.70 -8.93 8.82
N LYS A 63 11.92 -8.45 9.13
CA LYS A 63 12.26 -7.93 10.47
C LYS A 63 11.38 -6.73 10.89
N ARG A 64 10.87 -5.99 9.91
CA ARG A 64 9.95 -4.86 10.10
C ARG A 64 8.96 -4.83 8.94
N LEU A 65 7.67 -4.70 9.27
CA LEU A 65 6.63 -4.43 8.30
C LEU A 65 6.56 -2.93 7.98
N SER A 66 6.32 -2.61 6.71
CA SER A 66 6.06 -1.27 6.20
C SER A 66 4.65 -1.24 5.61
N ILE A 67 3.97 -0.13 5.80
CA ILE A 67 2.52 -0.01 5.57
C ILE A 67 2.17 1.13 4.60
N ASP A 68 3.15 1.95 4.25
CA ASP A 68 3.01 3.06 3.31
C ASP A 68 3.80 2.74 2.05
N ILE A 69 3.36 3.28 0.92
CA ILE A 69 4.08 3.17 -0.34
C ILE A 69 4.75 4.50 -0.66
N ASP A 70 6.00 4.45 -1.12
CA ASP A 70 6.69 5.62 -1.64
C ASP A 70 6.98 5.38 -3.12
N ILE A 71 6.56 6.31 -3.97
CA ILE A 71 6.80 6.26 -5.41
C ILE A 71 7.39 7.58 -5.91
N ILE A 72 8.13 7.51 -7.00
CA ILE A 72 8.59 8.69 -7.76
C ILE A 72 7.98 8.58 -9.15
N CYS A 73 7.28 9.62 -9.57
CA CYS A 73 6.73 9.72 -10.91
C CYS A 73 7.51 10.74 -11.74
N PRO A 74 7.56 10.61 -13.08
CA PRO A 74 8.08 11.66 -13.96
C PRO A 74 7.37 13.00 -13.73
N PRO A 75 8.07 14.14 -13.92
CA PRO A 75 7.45 15.46 -13.85
C PRO A 75 6.24 15.57 -14.76
N GLY A 76 5.17 16.21 -14.29
CA GLY A 76 3.91 16.37 -15.03
C GLY A 76 2.96 15.18 -14.95
N THR A 77 3.31 14.10 -14.25
CA THR A 77 2.40 12.97 -14.00
C THR A 77 1.20 13.42 -13.17
N LYS A 78 -0.01 13.23 -13.69
CA LYS A 78 -1.27 13.43 -12.97
C LYS A 78 -1.65 12.14 -12.24
N ILE A 79 -1.14 11.99 -11.02
CA ILE A 79 -1.25 10.74 -10.24
C ILE A 79 -2.72 10.35 -9.97
N GLU A 80 -3.62 11.32 -9.96
CA GLU A 80 -5.06 11.20 -9.74
C GLU A 80 -5.75 10.29 -10.77
N GLU A 81 -5.25 10.30 -12.01
CA GLU A 81 -5.77 9.47 -13.11
C GLU A 81 -5.48 7.98 -12.88
N PHE A 82 -4.46 7.66 -12.08
CA PHE A 82 -3.99 6.30 -11.85
C PHE A 82 -4.50 5.72 -10.53
N VAL A 83 -4.50 6.52 -9.45
CA VAL A 83 -4.83 6.06 -8.10
C VAL A 83 -6.26 5.56 -7.97
N ASN A 84 -7.19 6.08 -8.77
CA ASN A 84 -8.62 5.72 -8.69
C ASN A 84 -9.01 4.53 -9.57
N LYS A 85 -8.23 4.23 -10.62
CA LYS A 85 -8.63 3.33 -11.71
C LYS A 85 -8.96 1.91 -11.24
N TYR A 86 -8.17 1.36 -10.33
CA TYR A 86 -8.34 0.01 -9.79
C TYR A 86 -8.55 -0.02 -8.27
N ALA A 87 -8.68 1.14 -7.62
CA ALA A 87 -8.76 1.25 -6.16
C ALA A 87 -9.85 0.35 -5.55
N GLN A 88 -11.04 0.38 -6.13
CA GLN A 88 -12.20 -0.38 -5.66
C GLN A 88 -11.99 -1.90 -5.77
N GLU A 89 -11.36 -2.39 -6.84
CA GLU A 89 -11.06 -3.82 -7.03
C GLU A 89 -10.11 -4.37 -5.96
N TYR A 90 -9.20 -3.52 -5.47
CA TYR A 90 -8.31 -3.83 -4.37
C TYR A 90 -8.89 -3.53 -2.98
N GLY A 91 -10.15 -3.10 -2.91
CA GLY A 91 -10.91 -2.87 -1.69
C GLY A 91 -10.68 -1.51 -1.02
N PHE A 92 -10.19 -0.53 -1.78
CA PHE A 92 -10.10 0.86 -1.32
C PHE A 92 -11.40 1.59 -1.68
N GLY A 93 -12.20 1.88 -0.65
CA GLY A 93 -13.51 2.50 -0.79
C GLY A 93 -13.46 4.02 -1.01
N ASP A 94 -12.39 4.67 -0.53
CA ASP A 94 -12.20 6.12 -0.65
C ASP A 94 -10.70 6.46 -0.76
N VAL A 95 -10.38 7.50 -1.54
CA VAL A 95 -9.02 8.00 -1.76
C VAL A 95 -9.02 9.51 -1.57
N LYS A 96 -8.26 10.00 -0.58
CA LYS A 96 -8.14 11.43 -0.30
C LYS A 96 -6.74 11.93 -0.62
N LEU A 97 -6.65 12.78 -1.63
CA LEU A 97 -5.43 13.52 -1.93
C LEU A 97 -5.22 14.59 -0.87
N VAL A 98 -3.98 14.71 -0.42
CA VAL A 98 -3.55 15.67 0.59
C VAL A 98 -2.39 16.45 0.01
N GLU A 99 -2.69 17.67 -0.43
CA GLU A 99 -1.66 18.67 -0.72
C GLU A 99 -1.01 19.08 0.59
N ARG A 100 0.33 19.06 0.63
CA ARG A 100 1.08 19.66 1.73
C ARG A 100 1.74 20.92 1.21
N VAL A 101 1.40 22.05 1.82
CA VAL A 101 2.13 23.30 1.59
C VAL A 101 3.49 23.18 2.27
N THR A 102 4.56 23.10 1.49
CA THR A 102 5.94 23.12 1.99
C THR A 102 6.56 24.50 1.76
N ALA A 103 7.54 24.88 2.58
CA ALA A 103 8.27 26.14 2.42
C ALA A 103 9.06 26.24 1.10
N HIS A 104 9.24 25.11 0.42
CA HIS A 104 9.93 24.99 -0.86
C HIS A 104 9.00 24.38 -1.91
N ASP A 105 9.23 24.74 -3.18
CA ASP A 105 8.47 24.25 -4.35
C ASP A 105 8.97 22.86 -4.77
N ILE A 106 8.76 21.87 -3.90
CA ILE A 106 9.06 20.47 -4.19
C ILE A 106 7.74 19.81 -4.62
N PRO A 107 7.66 19.25 -5.85
CA PRO A 107 6.45 18.59 -6.33
C PRO A 107 6.24 17.28 -5.57
N LYS A 108 5.50 17.35 -4.46
CA LYS A 108 5.22 16.25 -3.56
C LYS A 108 3.75 16.25 -3.16
N THR A 109 3.08 15.13 -3.41
CA THR A 109 1.71 14.89 -2.97
C THR A 109 1.66 13.74 -1.97
N HIS A 110 0.58 13.68 -1.18
CA HIS A 110 0.27 12.49 -0.38
C HIS A 110 -1.16 12.07 -0.70
N ALA A 111 -1.45 10.78 -0.56
CA ALA A 111 -2.78 10.24 -0.69
C ALA A 111 -3.06 9.33 0.51
N LYS A 112 -4.30 9.39 1.03
CA LYS A 112 -4.80 8.46 2.03
C LYS A 112 -5.78 7.52 1.36
N PHE A 113 -5.53 6.23 1.49
CA PHE A 113 -6.42 5.18 0.99
C PHE A 113 -7.17 4.56 2.16
N PHE A 114 -8.50 4.57 2.08
CA PHE A 114 -9.37 4.00 3.09
C PHE A 114 -9.91 2.66 2.61
N TYR A 115 -9.85 1.65 3.46
CA TYR A 115 -10.37 0.32 3.18
C TYR A 115 -11.14 -0.19 4.41
N GLN A 116 -12.08 -1.10 4.17
CA GLN A 116 -12.75 -1.80 5.26
C GLN A 116 -11.80 -2.85 5.84
N VAL A 117 -11.54 -2.76 7.14
CA VAL A 117 -10.69 -3.73 7.84
C VAL A 117 -11.35 -5.11 7.84
N THR A 118 -10.54 -6.13 7.62
CA THR A 118 -10.98 -7.53 7.66
C THR A 118 -11.00 -8.04 9.11
N TYR A 119 -10.37 -7.31 10.02
CA TYR A 119 -10.30 -7.61 11.44
C TYR A 119 -10.73 -6.40 12.28
N VAL A 120 -11.64 -6.62 13.23
CA VAL A 120 -11.98 -5.63 14.26
C VAL A 120 -11.19 -5.98 15.51
N THR A 121 -10.28 -5.10 15.93
CA THR A 121 -9.67 -5.19 17.25
C THR A 121 -10.71 -4.79 18.30
N ASN A 122 -10.91 -5.62 19.32
CA ASN A 122 -11.63 -5.22 20.53
C ASN A 122 -10.86 -4.15 21.31
#